data_AF-A0A7W7R9Y3-F1
#
_entry.id   AF-A0A7W7R9Y3-F1
#
_cell.length_a   1.000
_cell.length_b   1.000
_cell.length_c   1.000
_cell.angle_alpha   90.00
_cell.angle_beta   90.00
_cell.angle_gamma   90.00
#
_symmetry.space_group_name_H-M   'P 1'
#
loop_
_entity.id
_entity.type
_entity.pdbx_description
1 polymer ?
#
loop_
_entity_poly.entity_id
_entity_poly.type
_entity_poly.pdbx_seq_one_letter_code
_entity_poly.pdbx_strand_id
1 'polypeptide(L)' 'MRKKKPRPRRSFRPEFKAEIVGLCRRRDRSVGQVARDFDLAGTAVRGRTRRNEVDAGEREG' A
#
# COMPACT_ATOMS: atom_id res chain seq x y z
N MET A 1 -12.99 -30.09 15.93
CA MET A 1 -13.22 -28.64 16.07
C MET A 1 -13.50 -28.05 14.69
N ARG A 2 -14.71 -27.54 14.40
CA ARG A 2 -15.01 -26.88 13.11
C ARG A 2 -14.12 -25.63 12.98
N LYS A 3 -13.25 -25.56 11.97
CA LYS A 3 -12.45 -24.36 11.72
C LYS A 3 -13.39 -23.21 11.38
N LYS A 4 -13.37 -22.13 12.17
CA LYS A 4 -14.12 -20.90 11.86
C LYS A 4 -13.63 -20.34 10.52
N LYS A 5 -14.56 -20.02 9.63
CA LYS A 5 -14.25 -19.41 8.33
C LYS A 5 -13.49 -18.09 8.56
N PRO A 6 -12.39 -17.82 7.83
CA PRO A 6 -11.63 -16.59 8.01
C PRO A 6 -12.53 -15.37 7.78
N ARG A 7 -12.38 -14.35 8.62
CA ARG A 7 -13.10 -13.08 8.42
C ARG A 7 -12.64 -12.47 7.08
N PRO A 8 -13.56 -11.97 6.25
CA PRO A 8 -13.19 -11.25 5.04
C PRO A 8 -12.19 -10.15 5.37
N ARG A 9 -11.09 -10.09 4.60
CA ARG A 9 -10.10 -9.03 4.77
C ARG A 9 -10.71 -7.72 4.29
N ARG A 10 -10.52 -6.64 5.04
CA ARG A 10 -10.92 -5.30 4.57
C ARG A 10 -10.01 -4.90 3.41
N SER A 11 -10.60 -4.58 2.26
CA SER A 11 -9.90 -4.07 1.09
C SER A 11 -10.07 -2.57 0.98
N PHE A 12 -8.97 -1.86 0.74
CA PHE A 12 -9.04 -0.47 0.28
C PHE A 12 -9.42 -0.41 -1.19
N ARG A 13 -10.10 0.67 -1.58
CA ARG A 13 -10.37 0.98 -2.99
C ARG A 13 -9.06 1.05 -3.79
N PRO A 14 -9.01 0.56 -5.03
CA PRO A 14 -7.79 0.60 -5.86
C PRO A 14 -7.24 2.02 -6.04
N GLU A 15 -8.12 2.98 -6.30
CA GLU A 15 -7.79 4.40 -6.47
C GLU A 15 -7.05 4.97 -5.25
N PHE A 16 -7.53 4.66 -4.04
CA PHE A 16 -6.90 5.08 -2.79
C PHE A 16 -5.48 4.50 -2.64
N LYS A 17 -5.26 3.27 -3.13
CA LYS A 17 -3.91 2.67 -3.12
C LYS A 17 -2.99 3.36 -4.12
N ALA A 18 -3.51 3.68 -5.31
CA ALA A 18 -2.76 4.32 -6.39
C ALA A 18 -2.35 5.76 -6.03
N GLU A 19 -3.22 6.50 -5.34
CA GLU A 19 -2.92 7.85 -4.85
C GLU A 19 -1.72 7.86 -3.90
N ILE A 20 -1.72 6.98 -2.89
CA ILE A 20 -0.62 6.84 -1.92
C ILE A 20 0.70 6.50 -2.63
N VAL A 21 0.67 5.56 -3.58
CA VAL A 21 1.88 5.17 -4.32
C VAL A 21 2.36 6.29 -5.23
N GLY A 22 1.44 6.97 -5.91
CA GLY A 22 1.74 8.13 -6.75
C GLY A 22 2.43 9.24 -5.96
N LEU A 23 1.94 9.52 -4.75
CA LEU A 23 2.57 10.49 -3.84
C LEU A 23 3.98 10.09 -3.41
N CYS A 24 4.21 8.81 -3.11
CA CYS A 24 5.55 8.33 -2.80
C CYS A 24 6.49 8.39 -4.01
N ARG A 25 6.00 8.10 -5.23
CA ARG A 25 6.81 8.09 -6.46
C ARG A 25 7.20 9.49 -6.93
N ARG A 26 6.30 10.46 -6.82
CA ARG A 26 6.59 11.87 -7.17
C ARG A 26 7.65 12.50 -6.26
N ARG A 27 7.99 11.86 -5.12
CA ARG A 27 8.95 12.34 -4.11
C ARG A 27 8.53 13.64 -3.42
N ASP A 28 7.32 14.15 -3.69
CA ASP A 28 6.75 15.35 -3.06
C ASP A 28 6.61 15.23 -1.54
N ARG A 29 6.43 14.00 -1.04
CA ARG A 29 6.28 13.70 0.38
C ARG A 29 7.12 12.49 0.76
N SER A 30 7.75 12.55 1.93
CA SER A 30 8.40 11.39 2.53
C SER A 30 7.35 10.33 2.92
N VAL A 31 7.77 9.07 2.96
CA VAL A 31 6.92 7.96 3.41
C VAL A 31 6.31 8.21 4.79
N GLY A 32 7.04 8.89 5.68
CA GLY A 32 6.56 9.25 7.02
C GLY A 32 5.46 10.31 7.00
N GLN A 33 5.53 11.28 6.10
CA GLN A 33 4.47 12.28 5.90
C GLN A 33 3.23 11.64 5.29
N VAL A 34 3.38 10.85 4.22
CA VAL A 34 2.26 10.11 3.62
C VAL A 34 1.59 9.17 4.63
N ALA A 35 2.37 8.54 5.51
CA ALA A 35 1.81 7.70 6.58
C ALA A 35 0.94 8.51 7.55
N ARG A 36 1.33 9.74 7.92
CA ARG A 36 0.54 10.62 8.79
C ARG A 36 -0.70 11.15 8.11
N ASP A 37 -0.58 11.58 6.85
CA ASP A 37 -1.69 12.19 6.10
C ASP A 37 -2.87 11.22 5.87
N PHE A 38 -2.60 9.92 5.84
CA PHE A 38 -3.59 8.88 5.59
C PHE A 38 -3.85 7.98 6.81
N ASP A 39 -3.33 8.33 8.00
CA ASP A 39 -3.41 7.54 9.24
C ASP A 39 -2.98 6.08 9.06
N LEU A 40 -1.85 5.87 8.38
CA LEU A 40 -1.26 4.57 8.11
C LEU A 40 0.03 4.36 8.90
N ALA A 41 0.35 3.09 9.15
CA ALA A 41 1.70 2.73 9.59
C ALA A 41 2.70 2.94 8.43
N GLY A 42 3.87 3.52 8.71
CA GLY A 42 4.90 3.75 7.69
C GLY A 42 5.36 2.46 6.99
N THR A 43 5.36 1.33 7.70
CA THR A 43 5.65 0.00 7.13
C THR A 43 4.60 -0.45 6.12
N ALA A 44 3.33 -0.09 6.31
CA ALA A 44 2.26 -0.39 5.36
C ALA A 44 2.44 0.40 4.05
N VAL A 45 2.87 1.66 4.14
CA VAL A 45 3.18 2.49 2.97
C VAL A 45 4.39 1.91 2.22
N ARG A 46 5.51 1.64 2.91
CA ARG A 46 6.72 1.03 2.28
C ARG A 46 6.39 -0.30 1.59
N GLY A 47 5.65 -1.16 2.27
CA GLY A 47 5.25 -2.47 1.72
C GLY A 47 4.35 -2.34 0.49
N ARG A 48 3.48 -1.32 0.44
CA ARG A 48 2.60 -1.06 -0.70
C ARG A 48 3.37 -0.50 -1.90
N THR A 49 4.28 0.45 -1.69
CA THR A 49 5.13 1.01 -2.77
C THR A 49 5.95 -0.09 -3.42
N ARG A 50 6.60 -0.95 -2.63
CA ARG A 50 7.38 -2.09 -3.12
C ARG A 50 6.54 -3.11 -3.90
N ARG A 51 5.31 -3.41 -3.44
CA ARG A 51 4.41 -4.32 -4.18
C ARG A 51 3.95 -3.70 -5.49
N ASN A 52 3.69 -2.40 -5.50
CA ASN A 52 3.24 -1.72 -6.71
C ASN A 52 4.34 -1.65 -7.78
N GLU A 53 5.62 -1.56 -7.41
CA GLU A 53 6.74 -1.73 -8.35
C GLU A 53 6.71 -3.11 -9.05
N VAL A 54 6.35 -4.15 -8.31
CA VAL A 54 6.18 -5.51 -8.85
C VAL A 54 4.91 -5.61 -9.70
N ASP A 55 3.78 -5.09 -9.23
CA ASP A 55 2.49 -5.10 -9.96
C ASP A 55 2.54 -4.25 -11.24
N ALA A 56 3.36 -3.19 -11.27
CA ALA A 56 3.57 -2.35 -12.45
C ALA A 56 4.53 -2.97 -13.49
N GLY A 57 5.06 -4.16 -13.22
CA GLY A 57 5.99 -4.86 -14.12
C GLY A 57 7.42 -4.30 -14.10
N GLU A 58 7.79 -3.44 -13.15
CA GLU A 58 9.16 -2.87 -13.07
C GLU A 58 10.18 -3.79 -12.40
N ARG A 59 9.77 -5.01 -12.05
CA ARG A 59 10.70 -6.08 -11.77
C ARG A 59 10.68 -7.05 -12.95
N GLU A 60 11.57 -6.78 -13.91
CA GLU A 60 12.08 -7.81 -14.81
C GLU A 60 12.60 -8.95 -13.94
N GLY A 61 12.13 -10.18 -14.23
CA GLY A 61 12.51 -11.39 -13.50
C GLY A 61 13.98 -11.71 -13.69
#